data_AF-A0A1G3RKD1-F1
#
_entry.id   AF-A0A1G3RKD1-F1
#
_cell.length_a   1.000
_cell.length_b   1.000
_cell.length_c   1.000
_cell.angle_alpha   90.00
_cell.angle_beta   90.00
_cell.angle_gamma   90.00
#
_symmetry.space_group_name_H-M   'P 1'
#
loop_
_entity.id
_entity.type
_entity.pdbx_description
1 polymer ?
#
loop_
_entity_poly.entity_id
_entity_poly.type
_entity_poly.pdbx_seq_one_letter_code
_entity_poly.pdbx_strand_id
1 'polypeptide(L)'
;MLRRFHLQVEFKALEDSGVKLLLERYFPGLEFGPFHLERLAGTGPLVPADFARARDSFDLFDEQPDVSRIVESLVEATKDRRPARTLGFAG
;
A
#
# COMPACT_ATOMS: atom_id res chain seq x y z
N MET A 1 -18.72 -29.39 -20.41
CA MET A 1 -19.42 -28.25 -19.78
C MET A 1 -18.70 -27.91 -18.47
N LEU A 2 -17.67 -27.05 -18.51
CA LEU A 2 -16.94 -26.63 -17.30
C LEU A 2 -17.57 -25.34 -16.77
N ARG A 3 -18.29 -25.40 -15.64
CA ARG A 3 -18.63 -24.21 -14.87
C ARG A 3 -17.35 -23.71 -14.18
N ARG A 4 -16.64 -22.79 -14.82
CA ARG A 4 -15.53 -22.06 -14.19
C ARG A 4 -16.15 -21.17 -13.12
N PHE A 5 -15.94 -21.52 -11.85
CA PHE A 5 -16.20 -20.63 -10.73
C PHE A 5 -15.25 -19.44 -10.85
N HIS A 6 -15.69 -18.36 -11.50
CA HIS A 6 -15.09 -17.05 -11.29
C HIS A 6 -15.57 -16.58 -9.91
N LEU A 7 -14.94 -17.11 -8.85
CA LEU A 7 -15.10 -16.53 -7.53
C LEU A 7 -14.37 -15.19 -7.60
N GLN A 8 -15.10 -14.14 -7.98
CA GLN A 8 -14.60 -12.78 -8.00
C GLN A 8 -14.51 -12.33 -6.54
N VAL A 9 -13.35 -12.58 -5.93
CA VAL A 9 -13.06 -12.10 -4.58
C VAL A 9 -12.82 -10.60 -4.71
N GLU A 10 -13.87 -9.82 -4.45
CA GLU A 10 -13.75 -8.37 -4.34
C GLU A 10 -12.93 -8.06 -3.08
N PHE A 11 -11.64 -7.76 -3.28
CA PHE A 11 -10.82 -7.21 -2.22
C PHE A 11 -11.34 -5.80 -1.92
N LYS A 12 -12.12 -5.66 -0.86
CA LYS A 12 -12.44 -4.34 -0.32
C LYS A 12 -11.13 -3.63 0.04
N ALA A 13 -11.02 -2.36 -0.35
CA ALA A 13 -9.97 -1.49 0.16
C ALA A 13 -9.94 -1.60 1.69
N LEU A 14 -8.75 -1.71 2.27
CA LEU A 14 -8.62 -1.81 3.72
C LEU A 14 -9.27 -0.58 4.34
N GLU A 15 -10.30 -0.79 5.15
CA GLU A 15 -10.82 0.22 6.07
C GLU A 15 -9.68 0.65 7.02
N ASP A 16 -9.79 1.81 7.68
CA ASP A 16 -8.73 2.38 8.54
C ASP A 16 -8.15 1.38 9.56
N SER A 17 -8.97 0.44 10.03
CA SER A 17 -8.58 -0.67 10.91
C SER A 17 -7.58 -1.63 10.27
N GLY A 18 -7.75 -1.89 8.97
CA GLY A 18 -6.86 -2.72 8.17
C GLY A 18 -5.50 -2.07 7.93
N VAL A 19 -5.47 -0.76 7.66
CA VAL A 19 -4.22 -0.01 7.48
C VAL A 19 -3.39 -0.07 8.77
N LYS A 20 -4.01 0.15 9.94
CA LYS A 20 -3.33 0.01 11.24
C LYS A 20 -2.73 -1.37 11.45
N LEU A 21 -3.49 -2.43 11.16
CA LEU A 21 -3.03 -3.81 11.33
C LEU A 21 -1.83 -4.13 10.42
N LEU A 22 -1.83 -3.61 9.18
CA LEU A 22 -0.69 -3.74 8.28
C LEU A 22 0.52 -2.93 8.74
N LEU A 23 0.33 -1.71 9.24
CA LEU A 23 1.40 -0.91 9.80
C LEU A 23 2.07 -1.62 10.99
N GLU A 24 1.30 -2.16 11.93
CA GLU A 24 1.83 -2.93 13.06
C GLU A 24 2.57 -4.19 12.61
N ARG A 25 2.07 -4.86 11.57
CA ARG A 25 2.67 -6.10 11.06
C ARG A 25 4.01 -5.88 10.35
N TYR A 26 4.11 -4.84 9.51
CA TYR A 26 5.31 -4.58 8.70
C TYR A 26 6.31 -3.65 9.39
N PHE A 27 5.83 -2.79 10.30
CA PHE A 27 6.64 -1.82 11.03
C PHE A 27 6.35 -1.88 12.53
N PRO A 28 6.63 -3.03 13.18
CA PRO A 28 6.36 -3.21 14.59
C PRO A 28 7.17 -2.23 15.44
N GLY A 29 6.54 -1.67 16.47
CA GLY A 29 7.18 -0.75 17.41
C GLY A 29 7.24 0.71 16.97
N LEU A 30 6.69 1.06 15.81
CA LEU A 30 6.50 2.45 15.38
C LEU A 30 5.09 2.95 15.72
N GLU A 31 5.02 4.15 16.29
CA GLU A 31 3.75 4.79 16.61
C GLU A 31 3.26 5.68 15.47
N PHE A 32 2.14 5.29 14.86
CA PHE A 32 1.47 6.07 13.82
C PHE A 32 0.34 6.90 14.42
N GLY A 33 0.57 8.21 14.55
CA GLY A 33 -0.44 9.16 15.00
C GLY A 33 -1.61 9.34 14.02
N PRO A 34 -2.72 9.96 14.46
CA PRO A 34 -3.93 10.16 13.66
C PRO A 34 -3.66 10.86 12.33
N PHE A 35 -2.79 11.87 12.33
CA PHE A 35 -2.40 12.62 11.13
C PHE A 35 -1.79 11.73 10.03
N HIS A 36 -1.01 10.73 10.40
CA HIS A 36 -0.39 9.80 9.44
C HIS A 36 -1.44 8.87 8.82
N LEU A 37 -2.38 8.40 9.63
CA LEU A 37 -3.46 7.52 9.19
C LEU A 37 -4.42 8.24 8.26
N GLU A 38 -4.81 9.48 8.60
CA GLU A 38 -5.62 10.33 7.73
C GLU A 38 -4.94 10.59 6.38
N ARG A 39 -3.62 10.82 6.39
CA ARG A 39 -2.84 11.01 5.15
C ARG A 39 -2.82 9.76 4.28
N LEU A 40 -2.69 8.58 4.87
CA LEU A 40 -2.71 7.29 4.17
C LEU A 40 -4.11 6.97 3.64
N ALA A 41 -5.16 7.24 4.41
CA ALA A 41 -6.55 7.07 3.97
C ALA A 41 -6.90 7.98 2.77
N GLY A 42 -6.38 9.21 2.76
CA GLY A 42 -6.62 10.19 1.69
C GLY A 42 -5.93 9.91 0.36
N THR A 43 -4.98 8.96 0.28
CA THR A 43 -4.18 8.72 -0.93
C THR A 43 -4.72 7.62 -1.85
N GLY A 44 -5.62 6.78 -1.35
CA GLY A 44 -6.26 5.72 -2.12
C GLY A 44 -6.13 4.35 -1.45
N PRO A 45 -6.64 3.28 -2.10
CA PRO A 45 -6.65 1.96 -1.50
C PRO A 45 -5.22 1.41 -1.37
N LEU A 46 -4.72 1.37 -0.14
CA LEU A 46 -3.52 0.62 0.20
C LEU A 46 -3.84 -0.88 0.18
N VAL A 47 -2.90 -1.69 -0.30
CA VAL A 47 -2.98 -3.15 -0.31
C VAL A 47 -1.74 -3.72 0.35
N PRO A 48 -1.77 -4.97 0.85
CA PRO A 48 -0.65 -5.55 1.58
C PRO A 48 0.70 -5.53 0.83
N ALA A 49 0.67 -5.59 -0.51
CA ALA A 49 1.87 -5.53 -1.35
C ALA A 49 2.62 -4.18 -1.25
N ASP A 50 1.92 -3.08 -0.96
CA ASP A 50 2.57 -1.77 -0.80
C ASP A 50 3.43 -1.72 0.46
N PHE A 51 2.93 -2.32 1.54
CA PHE A 51 3.64 -2.41 2.82
C PHE A 51 4.85 -3.34 2.71
N ALA A 52 4.72 -4.45 1.99
CA ALA A 52 5.84 -5.35 1.71
C ALA A 52 6.93 -4.62 0.92
N ARG A 53 6.58 -3.93 -0.18
CA ARG A 53 7.54 -3.17 -0.98
C ARG A 53 8.21 -2.05 -0.19
N ALA A 54 7.46 -1.35 0.66
CA ALA A 54 8.02 -0.33 1.53
C ALA A 54 9.02 -0.95 2.52
N ARG A 55 8.69 -2.09 3.14
CA ARG A 55 9.58 -2.81 4.06
C ARG A 55 10.86 -3.28 3.37
N ASP A 56 10.72 -3.94 2.22
CA ASP A 56 11.86 -4.44 1.44
C ASP A 56 12.80 -3.30 1.05
N SER A 57 12.27 -2.11 0.75
CA SER A 57 13.10 -0.94 0.46
C SER A 57 13.99 -0.57 1.66
N PHE A 58 13.44 -0.51 2.88
CA PHE A 58 14.25 -0.20 4.06
C PHE A 58 15.31 -1.28 4.34
N ASP A 59 14.91 -2.55 4.21
CA ASP A 59 15.82 -3.68 4.43
C ASP A 59 16.96 -3.72 3.39
N LEU A 60 16.69 -3.33 2.14
CA LEU A 60 17.71 -3.27 1.07
C LEU A 60 18.76 -2.15 1.26
N PHE A 61 18.34 -1.01 1.82
CA PHE A 61 19.22 0.14 2.03
C PHE A 61 19.82 0.21 3.44
N ASP A 62 19.56 -0.78 4.29
CA ASP A 62 19.92 -0.79 5.72
C ASP A 62 19.50 0.51 6.44
N GLU A 63 18.38 1.08 6.00
CA GLU A 63 17.85 2.32 6.55
C GLU A 63 16.92 2.02 7.73
N GLN A 64 17.06 2.79 8.81
CA GLN A 64 16.10 2.70 9.90
C GLN A 64 14.74 3.22 9.44
N PRO A 65 13.67 2.44 9.64
CA PRO A 65 12.33 2.83 9.22
C PRO A 65 11.84 4.00 10.08
N ASP A 66 11.71 5.17 9.46
CA ASP A 66 11.12 6.37 10.06
C ASP A 66 9.65 6.52 9.65
N VAL A 67 8.80 6.96 10.57
CA VAL A 67 7.35 7.10 10.35
C VAL A 67 7.05 7.98 9.14
N SER A 68 7.77 9.09 8.96
CA SER A 68 7.53 10.01 7.85
C SER A 68 7.91 9.37 6.51
N ARG A 69 9.06 8.70 6.46
CA ARG A 69 9.53 8.00 5.25
C ARG A 69 8.65 6.81 4.87
N ILE A 70 8.11 6.07 5.84
CA ILE A 70 7.18 4.97 5.58
C ILE A 70 5.89 5.52 4.95
N VAL A 71 5.33 6.59 5.54
CA VAL A 71 4.13 7.22 5.01
C VAL A 71 4.37 7.73 3.59
N GLU A 72 5.49 8.39 3.33
CA GLU A 72 5.86 8.83 1.97
C GLU A 72 6.00 7.65 1.00
N SER A 73 6.69 6.58 1.41
CA SER A 73 6.87 5.39 0.56
C SER A 73 5.53 4.73 0.20
N LEU A 74 4.61 4.63 1.16
CA LEU A 74 3.26 4.09 0.92
C LEU A 74 2.43 5.01 0.02
N VAL A 75 2.57 6.33 0.18
CA VAL A 75 1.94 7.32 -0.69
C VAL A 75 2.49 7.24 -2.12
N GLU A 76 3.79 7.06 -2.32
CA GLU A 76 4.36 6.87 -3.65
C GLU A 76 3.95 5.52 -4.27
N ALA A 77 3.87 4.45 -3.48
CA ALA A 77 3.39 3.14 -3.95
C ALA A 77 1.92 3.15 -4.43
N THR A 78 1.08 4.02 -3.88
CA THR A 78 -0.29 4.24 -4.39
C THR A 78 -0.31 5.04 -5.69
N LYS A 79 0.60 6.01 -5.85
CA LYS A 79 0.74 6.79 -7.10
C LYS A 79 1.26 5.94 -8.26
N ASP A 80 2.25 5.08 -8.01
CA ASP A 80 2.80 4.15 -9.01
C ASP A 80 1.73 3.23 -9.63
N ARG A 81 0.66 2.94 -8.88
CA ARG A 81 -0.47 2.12 -9.35
C ARG A 81 -1.56 2.88 -10.06
N ARG A 82 -1.56 4.22 -10.03
CA ARG A 82 -2.39 4.94 -11.00
C ARG A 82 -1.84 4.58 -12.37
N PRO A 83 -2.65 3.97 -13.26
CA PRO A 83 -2.16 3.63 -14.58
C PRO A 83 -1.64 4.91 -15.20
N ALA A 84 -0.33 4.93 -15.50
CA ALA A 84 0.22 5.86 -16.46
C ALA A 84 -0.74 5.79 -17.65
N ARG A 85 -1.46 6.89 -17.90
CA ARG A 85 -2.38 7.03 -19.04
C ARG A 85 -1.77 6.29 -20.21
N THR A 86 -2.44 5.23 -20.65
CA THR A 86 -2.02 4.37 -21.75
C THR A 86 -1.45 5.26 -22.84
N LEU A 87 -0.12 5.24 -23.00
CA LEU A 87 0.53 5.81 -24.17
C LEU A 87 0.02 4.96 -25.32
N GLY A 88 -0.97 5.49 -26.04
CA GLY A 88 -1.58 4.85 -27.18
C GLY A 88 -0.49 4.58 -28.21
N PHE A 89 -0.06 3.33 -28.32
CA PHE A 89 0.58 2.85 -29.53
C PHE A 89 -0.54 2.56 -30.53
N ALA A 90 -0.98 3.61 -31.22
CA ALA A 90 -1.62 3.49 -32.51
C ALA A 90 -0.52 3.69 -33.56
N GLY A 91 -0.10 2.61 -34.21
CA GLY A 91 0.83 2.56 -35.32
C GLY A 91 0.63 1.28 -36.08
#